data_AF-A0A7W1A6J1-F1
#
_entry.id   AF-A0A7W1A6J1-F1
#
_cell.length_a   1.000
_cell.length_b   1.000
_cell.length_c   1.000
_cell.angle_alpha   90.00
_cell.angle_beta   90.00
_cell.angle_gamma   90.00
#
_symmetry.space_group_name_H-M   'P 1'
#
loop_
_entity.id
_entity.type
_entity.pdbx_description
1 polymer ?
#
loop_
_entity_poly.entity_id
_entity_poly.type
_entity_poly.pdbx_seq_one_letter_code
_entity_poly.pdbx_strand_id
1 'polypeptide(L)' 'MMSDGEVSMNGGKELLARVQAGSAGAFTVFVERYKPVVFRWAVGLVSDGDEAEDIVQEVFVICSQKLGSFRGDGS' A
#
# COMPACT_ATOMS: atom_id res chain seq x y z
N MET A 1 15.38 -21.95 -6.68
CA MET A 1 15.13 -21.07 -5.52
C MET A 1 14.52 -19.78 -6.06
N MET A 2 13.22 -19.86 -6.34
CA MET A 2 12.28 -18.81 -6.76
C MET A 2 10.96 -19.58 -6.81
N SER A 3 10.44 -19.86 -5.62
CA SER A 3 9.25 -20.67 -5.39
C SER A 3 8.20 -19.79 -4.71
N ASP A 4 7.87 -18.67 -5.35
CA ASP A 4 6.69 -17.86 -5.03
C ASP A 4 5.82 -17.83 -6.29
N GLY A 5 5.43 -19.04 -6.71
CA GLY A 5 4.33 -19.23 -7.64
C GLY A 5 3.04 -18.63 -7.04
N GLU A 6 2.21 -18.07 -7.90
CA GLU A 6 0.88 -17.50 -7.60
C GLU A 6 0.84 -16.18 -6.81
N VAL A 7 1.39 -15.11 -7.37
CA VAL A 7 0.71 -13.80 -7.28
C VAL A 7 -0.07 -13.58 -8.57
N SER A 8 -0.91 -14.56 -8.93
CA SER A 8 -1.89 -14.45 -9.99
C SER A 8 -3.27 -14.44 -9.34
N MET A 9 -3.94 -13.29 -9.42
CA MET A 9 -5.38 -13.11 -9.19
C MET A 9 -5.93 -13.42 -7.79
N ASN A 10 -6.01 -12.43 -6.90
CA ASN A 10 -7.10 -12.42 -5.92
C ASN A 10 -7.45 -11.00 -5.44
N GLY A 11 -8.75 -10.77 -5.22
CA GLY A 11 -9.35 -9.43 -5.04
C GLY A 11 -8.68 -8.60 -3.95
N GLY A 12 -8.84 -7.27 -3.98
CA GLY A 12 -8.17 -6.35 -3.05
C GLY A 12 -8.25 -6.73 -1.56
N LYS A 13 -9.28 -7.50 -1.16
CA LYS A 13 -9.43 -8.09 0.17
C LYS A 13 -8.33 -9.10 0.55
N GLU A 14 -7.87 -9.93 -0.38
CA GLU A 14 -6.83 -10.93 -0.10
C GLU A 14 -5.44 -10.32 -0.01
N LEU A 15 -5.16 -9.32 -0.85
CA LEU A 15 -3.95 -8.51 -0.72
C LEU A 15 -3.92 -7.84 0.66
N LEU A 16 -5.05 -7.27 1.09
CA LEU A 16 -5.16 -6.63 2.40
C LEU A 16 -4.97 -7.63 3.56
N ALA A 17 -5.53 -8.84 3.46
CA ALA A 17 -5.33 -9.89 4.45
C ALA A 17 -3.84 -10.32 4.57
N ARG A 18 -3.12 -10.42 3.45
CA ARG A 18 -1.68 -10.74 3.45
C ARG A 18 -0.83 -9.60 3.99
N VAL A 19 -1.21 -8.34 3.70
CA VAL A 19 -0.58 -7.15 4.28
C VAL A 19 -0.78 -7.11 5.79
N GLN A 20 -1.99 -7.40 6.28
CA GLN A 20 -2.31 -7.50 7.71
C GLN A 20 -1.56 -8.63 8.42
N ALA A 21 -1.30 -9.74 7.71
CA ALA A 21 -0.50 -10.85 8.23
C ALA A 21 1.01 -10.52 8.36
N GLY A 22 1.43 -9.29 8.04
CA GLY A 22 2.82 -8.84 8.16
C GLY A 22 3.73 -9.32 7.04
N SER A 23 3.17 -9.78 5.92
CA SER A 23 3.98 -10.20 4.76
C SER A 23 4.54 -8.96 4.06
N ALA A 24 5.84 -8.71 4.23
CA ALA A 24 6.54 -7.59 3.59
C ALA A 24 6.35 -7.58 2.06
N GLY A 25 6.33 -8.75 1.42
CA GLY A 25 6.08 -8.86 -0.02
C GLY A 25 4.67 -8.41 -0.44
N ALA A 26 3.66 -8.63 0.38
CA ALA A 26 2.30 -8.16 0.11
C ALA A 26 2.19 -6.63 0.24
N PHE A 27 2.93 -6.03 1.17
CA PHE A 27 2.96 -4.57 1.31
C PHE A 27 3.64 -3.89 0.13
N THR A 28 4.72 -4.46 -0.41
CA THR A 28 5.34 -3.96 -1.66
C THR A 28 4.34 -3.93 -2.81
N VAL A 29 3.61 -5.02 -3.03
CA VAL A 29 2.57 -5.09 -4.07
C VAL A 29 1.45 -4.07 -3.83
N PHE A 30 1.08 -3.85 -2.57
CA PHE A 30 0.12 -2.81 -2.19
C PHE A 30 0.63 -1.40 -2.55
N VAL A 31 1.86 -1.05 -2.15
CA VAL A 31 2.46 0.25 -2.44
C VAL A 31 2.57 0.47 -3.95
N GLU A 32 3.12 -0.48 -4.70
CA GLU A 32 3.27 -0.37 -6.16
C GLU A 32 1.92 -0.14 -6.86
N ARG A 33 0.86 -0.80 -6.37
CA ARG A 33 -0.47 -0.68 -6.96
C ARG A 33 -1.14 0.67 -6.69
N TYR A 34 -0.99 1.20 -5.48
CA TYR A 34 -1.71 2.40 -5.05
C TYR A 34 -0.88 3.69 -5.19
N LYS A 35 0.45 3.60 -5.29
CA LYS A 35 1.35 4.77 -5.43
C LYS A 35 0.94 5.71 -6.57
N PRO A 36 0.62 5.26 -7.79
CA PRO A 36 0.23 6.18 -8.87
C PRO A 36 -1.08 6.92 -8.60
N VAL A 37 -2.01 6.28 -7.88
CA VAL A 37 -3.31 6.88 -7.53
C VAL A 37 -3.14 7.97 -6.48
N VAL A 38 -2.38 7.67 -5.42
CA VAL A 38 -2.10 8.63 -4.33
C VAL A 38 -1.26 9.79 -4.87
N PHE A 39 -0.26 9.52 -5.70
CA PHE A 39 0.57 10.56 -6.31
C PHE A 39 -0.26 11.53 -7.15
N ARG A 40 -1.15 11.02 -8.02
CA ARG A 40 -1.99 11.90 -8.84
C ARG A 40 -2.94 12.76 -8.01
N TRP A 41 -3.41 12.26 -6.87
CA TRP A 41 -4.18 13.05 -5.93
C TRP A 41 -3.32 14.11 -5.21
N ALA A 42 -2.12 13.74 -4.76
CA ALA A 42 -1.20 14.64 -4.08
C ALA A 42 -0.73 15.79 -4.99
N VAL A 43 -0.37 15.50 -6.25
CA VAL A 43 -0.04 16.54 -7.26
C VAL A 43 -1.20 17.51 -7.45
N GLY A 44 -2.45 17.05 -7.42
CA GLY A 44 -3.61 17.92 -7.50
C GLY A 44 -3.81 18.84 -6.28
N LEU A 45 -3.22 18.49 -5.13
CA LEU A 45 -3.32 19.24 -3.88
C LEU A 45 -2.22 20.30 -3.77
N VAL A 46 -0.96 19.93 -4.05
CA VAL A 46 0.21 20.81 -3.85
C VAL A 46 0.73 21.44 -5.14
N SER A 47 0.30 20.97 -6.31
CA SER A 47 0.75 21.43 -7.64
C SER A 47 2.27 21.39 -7.84
N ASP A 48 2.97 20.61 -7.03
CA ASP A 48 4.41 20.39 -7.04
C ASP A 48 4.68 18.88 -7.02
N GLY A 49 5.64 18.44 -7.85
CA GLY A 49 5.94 17.02 -8.00
C GLY A 49 6.71 16.45 -6.82
N ASP A 50 7.69 17.19 -6.31
CA ASP A 50 8.56 16.76 -5.22
C ASP A 50 7.79 16.72 -3.90
N GLU A 51 6.98 17.76 -3.61
CA GLU A 51 6.13 17.79 -2.42
C GLU A 51 5.03 16.70 -2.48
N ALA A 52 4.55 16.36 -3.67
CA ALA A 52 3.63 15.24 -3.84
C ALA A 52 4.31 13.89 -3.59
N GLU A 53 5.58 13.72 -3.93
CA GLU A 53 6.33 12.50 -3.61
C GLU A 53 6.50 12.34 -2.09
N ASP A 54 6.83 13.42 -1.38
CA ASP A 54 6.96 13.40 0.09
C ASP A 54 5.64 13.01 0.77
N ILE A 55 4.52 13.60 0.33
CA ILE A 55 3.17 13.24 0.82
C ILE A 55 2.87 11.76 0.57
N VAL A 56 3.18 11.26 -0.61
CA VAL A 56 2.96 9.84 -0.96
C VAL A 56 3.75 8.92 -0.03
N GLN A 57 5.02 9.24 0.23
CA GLN A 57 5.84 8.45 1.15
C GLN A 57 5.25 8.45 2.56
N GLU A 58 4.88 9.61 3.09
CA GLU A 58 4.31 9.74 4.43
C GLU A 58 3.00 8.95 4.55
N VAL A 59 2.12 9.02 3.54
CA VAL A 59 0.87 8.25 3.50
C VAL A 59 1.15 6.75 3.61
N PHE A 60 2.11 6.20 2.85
CA PHE A 60 2.42 4.78 2.93
C PHE A 60 3.16 4.38 4.21
N VAL A 61 3.97 5.26 4.80
CA VAL A 61 4.55 5.03 6.13
C VAL A 61 3.44 4.91 7.18
N ILE A 62 2.49 5.85 7.19
CA ILE A 62 1.32 5.80 8.09
C ILE A 62 0.49 4.54 7.82
N CYS A 63 0.26 4.19 6.55
CA CYS A 63 -0.45 2.96 6.19
C CYS A 63 0.28 1.70 6.69
N SER A 64 1.61 1.62 6.61
CA SER A 64 2.36 0.45 7.09
C SER A 64 2.22 0.27 8.61
N GLN A 65 2.31 1.37 9.36
CA GLN A 65 2.14 1.39 10.82
C GLN A 65 0.71 1.02 11.21
N LYS A 66 -0.28 1.62 10.52
CA LYS A 66 -1.69 1.38 10.79
C LYS A 66 -2.12 0.00 10.33
N LEU A 67 -1.76 -0.48 9.15
CA LEU A 67 -2.16 -1.80 8.62
C LEU A 67 -1.53 -2.95 9.40
N GLY A 68 -0.30 -2.79 9.89
CA GLY A 68 0.32 -3.74 10.82
C GLY A 68 -0.40 -3.79 12.18
N SER A 69 -1.07 -2.70 12.58
CA SER A 69 -1.88 -2.61 13.81
C SER A 69 -3.40 -2.78 13.56
N PHE A 70 -3.86 -2.75 12.31
CA PHE A 70 -5.26 -2.79 11.92
C PHE A 70 -5.69 -4.24 11.87
N ARG A 71 -6.02 -4.77 13.06
CA ARG A 71 -6.97 -5.88 13.15
C ARG A 71 -8.31 -5.29 12.70
N GLY A 72 -8.98 -5.92 11.73
CA GLY A 72 -10.27 -5.48 11.20
C GLY A 72 -11.43 -5.54 12.22
N ASP A 73 -11.22 -5.11 13.46
CA ASP A 73 -12.24 -4.83 14.46
C ASP A 73 -12.89 -3.47 14.14
N GLY A 74 -13.52 -3.40 12.97
CA GLY A 74 -14.52 -2.39 12.66
C GLY A 74 -15.76 -3.14 12.21
N SER A 75 -16.73 -3.25 13.14
CA SER A 75 -18.01 -3.97 13.02
C SER A 75 -18.83 -3.63 11.78
#